data_AF-T1G383-F1
#
_entry.id   AF-T1G383-F1
#
_cell.length_a   1.000
_cell.length_b   1.000
_cell.length_c   1.000
_cell.angle_alpha   90.00
_cell.angle_beta   90.00
_cell.angle_gamma   90.00
#
_symmetry.space_group_name_H-M   'P 1'
#
loop_
_entity.id
_entity.type
_entity.pdbx_description
1 polymer ?
#
loop_
_entity_poly.entity_id
_entity_poly.type
_entity_poly.pdbx_seq_one_letter_code
_entity_poly.pdbx_strand_id
1 'polypeptide(L)'
;LSSDNSNLTLLLALDFSSAFDTVDHTILLRLLHLSFNITDSCLSWFSSYLCNRFSSVVLNNSTSNSSTLTFGVPQGSILGPLLFILY
;
A
#
# COMPACT_ATOMS: atom_id res chain seq x y z
N LEU A 1 -15.40 17.05 48.05
CA LEU A 1 -15.15 18.03 46.97
C LEU A 1 -13.83 17.66 46.31
N SER A 2 -13.84 16.62 45.46
CA SER A 2 -12.69 16.25 44.63
C SER A 2 -12.97 16.81 43.24
N SER A 3 -12.21 17.83 42.85
CA SER A 3 -12.33 18.50 41.56
C SER A 3 -12.04 17.53 40.41
N ASP A 4 -13.04 17.26 39.59
CA ASP A 4 -12.84 16.73 38.23
C ASP A 4 -12.19 17.84 37.40
N ASN A 5 -10.89 17.71 37.14
CA ASN A 5 -10.23 18.52 36.11
C ASN A 5 -10.83 18.11 34.76
N SER A 6 -11.75 18.93 34.24
CA SER A 6 -12.41 18.76 32.96
C SER A 6 -11.42 18.96 31.80
N ASN A 7 -10.56 17.98 31.56
CA ASN A 7 -9.62 17.99 30.45
C ASN A 7 -10.37 17.79 29.14
N LEU A 8 -10.18 18.72 28.20
CA LEU A 8 -10.79 18.67 26.88
C LEU A 8 -10.10 17.60 26.04
N THR A 9 -10.86 16.61 25.57
CA THR A 9 -10.36 15.55 24.67
C THR A 9 -10.89 15.81 23.26
N LEU A 10 -9.98 15.86 22.28
CA LEU A 10 -10.31 16.01 20.87
C LEU A 10 -9.93 14.73 20.11
N LEU A 11 -10.87 14.19 19.33
CA LEU A 11 -10.62 13.10 18.39
C LEU A 11 -10.47 13.67 16.98
N LEU A 12 -9.33 13.39 16.34
CA LEU A 12 -9.14 13.60 14.91
C LEU A 12 -9.13 12.22 14.23
N ALA A 13 -10.11 11.98 13.36
CA ALA A 13 -10.14 10.80 12.50
C ALA A 13 -9.80 11.23 11.06
N LEU A 14 -8.77 10.60 10.49
CA LEU A 14 -8.31 10.82 9.12
C LEU A 14 -8.52 9.53 8.32
N ASP A 15 -8.90 9.68 7.06
CA ASP A 15 -9.06 8.57 6.12
C ASP A 15 -8.19 8.80 4.87
N PHE A 16 -7.60 7.73 4.36
CA PHE A 16 -6.73 7.78 3.19
C PHE A 16 -7.52 7.35 1.95
N SER A 17 -7.70 8.29 1.02
CA SER A 17 -8.26 7.96 -0.29
C SER A 17 -7.38 6.96 -1.04
N SER A 18 -7.99 5.88 -1.54
CA SER A 18 -7.30 4.87 -2.38
C SER A 18 -6.00 4.35 -1.78
N ALA A 19 -6.00 4.09 -0.47
CA ALA A 19 -4.78 3.81 0.30
C ALA A 19 -3.88 2.71 -0.31
N PHE A 20 -4.47 1.64 -0.82
CA PHE A 20 -3.73 0.56 -1.48
C PHE A 20 -3.18 0.92 -2.85
N ASP A 21 -3.79 1.87 -3.56
CA ASP A 21 -3.38 2.30 -4.90
C ASP A 21 -2.26 3.36 -4.85
N THR A 22 -2.04 3.98 -3.69
CA THR A 22 -1.08 5.07 -3.50
C THR A 22 0.30 4.64 -3.02
N VAL A 23 0.52 3.35 -2.78
CA VAL A 23 1.80 2.82 -2.27
C VAL A 23 2.91 2.98 -3.31
N ASP A 24 3.96 3.76 -3.01
CA ASP A 24 5.12 3.88 -3.90
C ASP A 24 6.03 2.65 -3.77
N HIS A 25 6.28 1.98 -4.91
CA HIS A 25 7.08 0.75 -4.93
C HIS A 25 8.52 0.98 -4.49
N THR A 26 9.12 2.12 -4.83
CA THR A 26 10.51 2.45 -4.48
C THR A 26 10.64 2.66 -2.98
N ILE A 27 9.70 3.40 -2.38
CA ILE A 27 9.68 3.65 -0.93
C ILE A 27 9.45 2.34 -0.18
N LEU A 28 8.47 1.53 -0.59
CA LEU A 28 8.18 0.25 0.04
C LEU A 28 9.39 -0.71 -0.02
N LEU A 29 10.00 -0.88 -1.20
CA LEU A 29 11.17 -1.75 -1.35
C LEU A 29 12.36 -1.25 -0.51
N ARG A 30 12.55 0.08 -0.41
CA ARG A 30 13.58 0.66 0.44
C ARG A 30 13.30 0.41 1.92
N LEU A 31 12.05 0.51 2.38
CA LEU A 31 11.65 0.18 3.75
C LEU A 31 11.88 -1.31 4.06
N LEU A 32 11.45 -2.21 3.18
CA LEU A 32 11.69 -3.66 3.32
C LEU A 32 13.19 -3.96 3.47
N HIS A 33 14.02 -3.28 2.68
CA HIS A 33 15.47 -3.45 2.75
C HIS A 33 16.08 -2.87 4.03
N LEU A 34 15.83 -1.59 4.33
CA LEU A 34 16.54 -0.87 5.38
C LEU A 34 15.97 -1.09 6.78
N SER A 35 14.65 -1.21 6.91
CA SER A 35 13.96 -1.31 8.21
C SER A 35 13.71 -2.75 8.64
N PHE A 36 13.52 -3.66 7.67
CA PHE A 36 13.23 -5.07 7.93
C PHE A 36 14.37 -6.01 7.55
N ASN A 37 15.47 -5.47 7.03
CA ASN A 37 16.67 -6.21 6.63
C ASN A 37 16.37 -7.35 5.64
N ILE A 38 15.37 -7.15 4.76
CA ILE A 38 15.03 -8.09 3.69
C ILE A 38 15.99 -7.84 2.52
N THR A 39 16.75 -8.86 2.13
CA THR A 39 17.81 -8.74 1.11
C THR A 39 17.69 -9.78 0.01
N ASP A 40 18.55 -9.63 -1.00
CA ASP A 40 18.83 -10.62 -2.05
C ASP A 40 17.57 -11.13 -2.76
N SER A 41 17.41 -12.47 -2.84
CA SER A 41 16.33 -13.12 -3.55
C SER A 41 14.95 -12.75 -3.00
N CYS A 42 14.83 -12.48 -1.69
CA CYS A 42 13.55 -12.11 -1.10
C CYS A 42 13.15 -10.69 -1.52
N LEU A 43 14.09 -9.73 -1.49
CA LEU A 43 13.84 -8.37 -1.96
C LEU A 43 13.57 -8.34 -3.47
N SER A 44 14.31 -9.13 -4.25
CA SER A 44 14.08 -9.30 -5.69
C SER A 44 12.69 -9.88 -5.97
N TRP A 45 12.24 -10.84 -5.15
CA TRP A 45 10.90 -11.39 -5.25
C TRP A 45 9.83 -10.32 -5.00
N PHE A 46 9.95 -9.50 -3.94
CA PHE A 46 9.03 -8.38 -3.70
C PHE A 46 9.04 -7.35 -4.82
N SER A 47 10.22 -7.03 -5.37
CA SER A 47 10.33 -6.14 -6.53
C SER A 47 9.60 -6.72 -7.74
N SER A 48 9.76 -8.02 -8.01
CA SER A 48 9.03 -8.71 -9.08
C SER A 48 7.53 -8.83 -8.82
N TYR A 49 7.10 -8.79 -7.56
CA TYR A 49 5.70 -8.84 -7.17
C TYR A 49 4.99 -7.50 -7.41
N LEU A 50 5.68 -6.39 -7.15
CA LEU A 50 5.14 -5.02 -7.27
C LEU A 50 5.31 -4.43 -8.67
N CYS A 51 6.49 -4.58 -9.27
CA CYS A 51 6.87 -3.91 -10.51
C CYS A 51 6.40 -4.66 -11.77
N ASN A 52 6.40 -3.95 -12.91
CA ASN A 52 5.98 -4.48 -14.22
C ASN A 52 4.59 -5.14 -14.17
N ARG A 53 3.67 -4.49 -13.48
CA ARG A 53 2.26 -4.86 -13.44
C ARG A 53 1.48 -4.03 -14.45
N PHE A 54 0.44 -4.62 -14.99
CA PHE A 54 -0.44 -3.97 -15.94
C PHE A 54 -1.90 -4.22 -15.58
N SER A 55 -2.76 -3.26 -15.90
CA SER A 55 -4.20 -3.37 -15.71
C SER A 55 -4.95 -3.00 -16.98
N SER A 56 -6.11 -3.60 -17.17
CA SER A 56 -7.06 -3.26 -18.22
C SER A 56 -8.47 -3.49 -17.69
N VAL A 57 -9.42 -2.70 -18.17
CA VAL A 57 -10.83 -2.78 -17.77
C VAL A 57 -11.61 -3.46 -18.88
N VAL A 58 -12.41 -4.46 -18.51
CA VAL A 58 -13.32 -5.16 -19.40
C VAL A 58 -14.76 -4.75 -19.09
N LEU A 59 -15.47 -4.24 -20.09
CA LEU A 59 -16.88 -3.82 -19.99
C LEU A 59 -17.64 -4.27 -21.24
N ASN A 60 -18.72 -5.04 -21.06
CA ASN A 60 -19.66 -5.44 -22.11
C ASN A 60 -18.97 -5.88 -23.43
N ASN A 61 -18.06 -6.85 -23.33
CA ASN A 61 -17.22 -7.39 -24.42
C ASN A 61 -16.17 -6.46 -25.03
N SER A 62 -15.97 -5.26 -24.47
CA SER A 62 -14.85 -4.37 -24.84
C SER A 62 -13.78 -4.41 -23.75
N THR A 63 -12.51 -4.38 -24.17
CA THR A 63 -11.34 -4.35 -23.27
C THR A 63 -10.57 -3.07 -23.53
N SER A 64 -10.23 -2.33 -22.47
CA SER A 64 -9.42 -1.12 -22.61
C SER A 64 -7.99 -1.45 -23.01
N ASN A 65 -7.26 -0.44 -23.49
CA ASN A 65 -5.81 -0.55 -23.56
C ASN A 65 -5.23 -0.87 -22.18
N SER A 66 -4.12 -1.61 -22.19
CA SER A 66 -3.38 -1.95 -20.99
C SER A 66 -2.63 -0.73 -20.47
N SER A 67 -2.73 -0.45 -19.17
CA SER A 67 -1.99 0.60 -18.47
C SER A 67 -0.99 -0.02 -17.50
N THR A 68 0.19 0.57 -17.37
CA THR A 68 1.19 0.14 -16.39
C THR A 68 0.79 0.61 -14.99
N LEU A 69 0.90 -0.27 -13.99
CA LEU A 69 0.71 0.05 -12.59
C LEU A 69 2.06 0.37 -11.95
N THR A 70 2.32 1.67 -11.73
CA THR A 70 3.56 2.18 -11.12
C THR A 70 3.42 2.45 -9.62
N PHE A 71 2.18 2.40 -9.11
CA PHE A 71 1.85 2.57 -7.70
C PHE A 71 0.89 1.47 -7.27
N GLY A 72 0.83 1.32 -5.96
CA GLY A 72 -0.11 0.49 -5.28
C GLY A 72 0.33 -0.96 -5.11
N VAL A 73 -0.40 -1.68 -4.28
CA VAL A 73 -0.25 -3.12 -4.11
C VAL A 73 -1.36 -3.85 -4.87
N PRO A 74 -1.13 -5.08 -5.36
CA PRO A 74 -2.17 -5.85 -6.04
C PRO A 74 -3.42 -6.03 -5.15
N GLN A 75 -4.54 -5.43 -5.53
CA GLN A 75 -5.78 -5.52 -4.76
C GLN A 75 -6.35 -6.95 -4.83
N GLY A 76 -6.89 -7.45 -3.72
CA GLY A 76 -7.36 -8.84 -3.60
C GLY A 76 -6.25 -9.87 -3.39
N SER A 77 -5.00 -9.43 -3.31
CA SER A 77 -3.89 -10.29 -2.92
C SER A 77 -3.78 -10.47 -1.41
N ILE A 78 -3.21 -11.60 -0.99
CA ILE A 78 -2.94 -11.91 0.43
C ILE A 78 -1.89 -10.94 1.01
N LEU A 79 -0.91 -10.53 0.20
CA LEU A 79 0.19 -9.68 0.65
C LEU A 79 -0.11 -8.19 0.62
N GLY A 80 -1.13 -7.74 -0.13
CA GLY A 80 -1.47 -6.32 -0.24
C GLY A 80 -1.68 -5.65 1.13
N PRO A 81 -2.55 -6.19 2.00
CA PRO A 81 -2.75 -5.64 3.34
C PRO A 81 -1.48 -5.63 4.20
N LEU A 82 -0.66 -6.69 4.14
CA LEU A 82 0.59 -6.76 4.90
C LEU A 82 1.58 -5.68 4.43
N LEU A 83 1.76 -5.54 3.12
CA LEU A 83 2.67 -4.57 2.55
C LEU A 83 2.21 -3.12 2.82
N PHE A 84 0.91 -2.87 2.87
CA PHE A 84 0.37 -1.56 3.26
C PHE A 84 0.62 -1.24 4.74
N ILE A 85 0.58 -2.22 5.64
CA ILE A 85 0.92 -2.02 7.06
C ILE A 85 2.41 -1.71 7.25
N LEU A 86 3.27 -2.27 6.38
CA LEU A 86 4.72 -2.05 6.44
C LEU A 86 5.18 -0.74 5.78
N TYR A 87 4.31 -0.13 4.97
CA TYR A 87 4.57 1.11 4.24
C TYR A 87 4.40 2.34 5.14
#